data_AF-A0A947XT96-F1
#
_entry.id   AF-A0A947XT96-F1
#
_cell.length_a   1.000
_cell.length_b   1.000
_cell.length_c   1.000
_cell.angle_alpha   90.00
_cell.angle_beta   90.00
_cell.angle_gamma   90.00
#
_symmetry.space_group_name_H-M   'P 1'
#
loop_
_entity.id
_entity.type
_entity.pdbx_description
1 polymer ?
#
loop_
_entity_poly.entity_id
_entity_poly.type
_entity_poly.pdbx_seq_one_letter_code
_entity_poly.pdbx_strand_id
1 'polypeptide(L)'
;MLEKVTGGVLFVPDMAALGKMQQMNLAFAVDRLEKLNLQLIAATVTSAAALGEAGWDSKLLNRLGEIWVAMPSLAGHGDELPEIASLLLTNFVERGEVPVRRLSSAALNSLRTLSWKSSPESSWNDLYALVRNLAITSLEEEISSDDVARVMPAEIAGSPEGHSLLPLFDQPLREARDAFEKMYFEHHLRLEGGNMTKLADRSGLERTHLYRKLKQLDVKLGKRSDE
;
A
#
# COMPACT_ATOMS: atom_id res chain seq x y z
N MET A 1 -27.24 25.88 8.99
CA MET A 1 -27.01 24.43 8.77
C MET A 1 -26.41 23.78 10.00
N LEU A 2 -25.33 24.33 10.58
CA LEU A 2 -24.70 23.81 11.81
C LEU A 2 -25.63 23.77 13.03
N GLU A 3 -26.52 24.75 13.20
CA GLU A 3 -27.53 24.76 14.28
C GLU A 3 -28.54 23.60 14.22
N LYS A 4 -28.66 22.94 13.06
CA LYS A 4 -29.54 21.76 12.91
C LYS A 4 -28.89 20.45 13.39
N VAL A 5 -27.60 20.48 13.74
CA VAL A 5 -26.79 19.29 14.08
C VAL A 5 -26.23 19.39 15.50
N THR A 6 -26.73 20.31 16.32
CA THR A 6 -26.31 20.57 17.70
C THR A 6 -26.21 19.27 18.51
N GLY A 7 -25.09 19.04 19.20
CA GLY A 7 -24.83 17.80 19.95
C GLY A 7 -24.28 16.63 19.12
N GLY A 8 -24.09 16.80 17.81
CA GLY A 8 -23.60 15.77 16.90
C GLY A 8 -22.11 15.84 16.57
N VAL A 9 -21.70 14.99 15.64
CA VAL A 9 -20.33 14.95 15.08
C VAL A 9 -20.33 15.64 13.72
N LEU A 10 -19.39 16.58 13.53
CA LEU A 10 -19.04 17.13 12.23
C LEU A 10 -17.83 16.37 11.70
N PHE A 11 -18.01 15.61 10.63
CA PHE A 11 -16.94 14.83 10.01
C PHE A 11 -16.46 15.48 8.70
N VAL A 12 -15.16 15.76 8.62
CA VAL A 12 -14.47 16.24 7.42
C VAL A 12 -13.57 15.12 6.90
N PRO A 13 -13.96 14.41 5.83
CA PRO A 13 -13.28 13.18 5.41
C PRO A 13 -11.89 13.41 4.81
N ASP A 14 -11.68 14.53 4.14
CA ASP A 14 -10.37 14.92 3.63
C ASP A 14 -10.24 16.44 3.62
N MET A 15 -9.32 16.97 4.43
CA MET A 15 -8.98 18.38 4.44
C MET A 15 -8.36 18.81 3.10
N ALA A 16 -7.51 17.98 2.48
CA ALA A 16 -6.82 18.36 1.25
C ALA A 16 -7.79 18.64 0.09
N ALA A 17 -8.97 18.03 0.10
CA ALA A 17 -10.02 18.22 -0.90
C ALA A 17 -10.81 19.53 -0.74
N LEU A 18 -10.67 20.27 0.37
CA LEU A 18 -11.48 21.47 0.62
C LEU A 18 -10.97 22.69 -0.16
N GLY A 19 -11.86 23.32 -0.92
CA GLY A 19 -11.61 24.62 -1.55
C GLY A 19 -11.61 25.78 -0.55
N LYS A 20 -11.07 26.96 -0.95
CA LYS A 20 -10.91 28.13 -0.06
C LYS A 20 -12.18 28.52 0.71
N MET A 21 -13.34 28.53 0.06
CA MET A 21 -14.61 28.85 0.72
C MET A 21 -14.98 27.82 1.79
N GLN A 22 -14.73 26.53 1.53
CA GLN A 22 -14.99 25.45 2.49
C GLN A 22 -14.03 25.52 3.68
N GLN A 23 -12.77 25.89 3.44
CA GLN A 23 -11.78 26.13 4.50
C GLN A 23 -12.22 27.29 5.42
N MET A 24 -12.71 28.40 4.84
CA MET A 24 -13.27 29.51 5.62
C MET A 24 -14.50 29.10 6.43
N ASN A 25 -15.40 28.30 5.84
CA ASN A 25 -16.56 27.76 6.55
C ASN A 25 -16.14 26.82 7.69
N LEU A 26 -15.10 26.01 7.49
CA LEU A 26 -14.54 25.16 8.52
C LEU A 26 -13.98 26.00 9.67
N ALA A 27 -13.16 27.02 9.40
CA ALA A 27 -12.66 27.93 10.42
C ALA A 27 -13.79 28.54 11.27
N PHE A 28 -14.85 29.01 10.60
CA PHE A 28 -16.04 29.56 11.25
C PHE A 28 -16.80 28.52 12.10
N ALA A 29 -16.80 27.25 11.68
CA ALA A 29 -17.39 26.15 12.43
C ALA A 29 -16.55 25.82 13.67
N VAL A 30 -15.21 25.78 13.56
CA VAL A 30 -14.30 25.52 14.67
C VAL A 30 -14.52 26.54 15.80
N ASP A 31 -14.77 27.82 15.49
CA ASP A 31 -15.10 28.89 16.46
C ASP A 31 -16.42 28.72 17.22
N ARG A 32 -17.28 27.80 16.78
CA ARG A 32 -18.61 27.58 17.34
C ARG A 32 -18.83 26.17 17.86
N LEU A 33 -17.81 25.31 17.82
CA LEU A 33 -17.94 23.91 18.26
C LEU A 33 -18.47 23.81 19.69
N GLU A 34 -17.86 24.53 20.62
CA GLU A 34 -18.30 24.54 22.04
C GLU A 34 -19.72 25.07 22.20
N LYS A 35 -20.04 26.20 21.53
CA LYS A 35 -21.36 26.83 21.61
C LYS A 35 -22.48 25.94 21.07
N LEU A 36 -22.16 25.10 20.08
CA LEU A 36 -23.10 24.19 19.43
C LEU A 36 -22.97 22.74 19.97
N ASN A 37 -22.12 22.52 20.97
CA ASN A 37 -21.78 21.19 21.50
C ASN A 37 -21.47 20.17 20.38
N LEU A 38 -20.63 20.58 19.42
CA LEU A 38 -20.25 19.76 18.27
C LEU A 38 -18.87 19.16 18.47
N GLN A 39 -18.73 17.87 18.13
CA GLN A 39 -17.43 17.22 18.04
C GLN A 39 -16.95 17.26 16.58
N LEU A 40 -15.80 17.87 16.34
CA LEU A 40 -15.18 17.87 15.01
C LEU A 40 -14.21 16.70 14.88
N ILE A 41 -14.36 15.92 13.81
CA ILE A 41 -13.39 14.93 13.37
C ILE A 41 -12.97 15.30 11.96
N ALA A 42 -11.69 15.56 11.75
CA ALA A 42 -11.13 15.86 10.44
C ALA A 42 -10.02 14.86 10.11
N ALA A 43 -9.98 14.42 8.86
CA ALA A 43 -8.95 13.53 8.34
C ALA A 43 -8.24 14.17 7.14
N THR A 44 -7.02 13.74 6.87
CA THR A 44 -6.21 14.18 5.73
C THR A 44 -5.20 13.09 5.40
N VAL A 45 -4.94 12.89 4.11
CA VAL A 45 -3.82 12.07 3.62
C VAL A 45 -2.54 12.88 3.42
N THR A 46 -2.68 14.21 3.35
CA THR A 46 -1.58 15.16 3.15
C THR A 46 -1.06 15.65 4.49
N SER A 47 0.27 15.81 4.61
CA SER A 47 0.91 16.32 5.82
C SER A 47 0.48 17.77 6.11
N ALA A 48 0.49 18.15 7.40
CA ALA A 48 0.16 19.53 7.80
C ALA A 48 1.07 20.58 7.15
N ALA A 49 2.35 20.23 6.92
CA ALA A 49 3.30 21.09 6.21
C ALA A 49 2.88 21.33 4.75
N ALA A 50 2.55 20.27 4.02
CA ALA A 50 2.11 20.37 2.63
C ALA A 50 0.75 21.10 2.51
N LEU A 51 -0.15 20.95 3.49
CA LEU A 51 -1.38 21.77 3.55
C LEU A 51 -1.04 23.27 3.71
N GLY A 52 -0.09 23.60 4.57
CA GLY A 52 0.39 24.97 4.73
C GLY A 52 0.95 25.56 3.42
N GLU A 53 1.77 24.79 2.70
CA GLU A 53 2.28 25.18 1.37
C GLU A 53 1.17 25.35 0.34
N ALA A 54 0.09 24.55 0.43
CA ALA A 54 -1.11 24.69 -0.39
C ALA A 54 -1.98 25.92 -0.02
N GLY A 55 -1.54 26.74 0.94
CA GLY A 55 -2.20 28.00 1.30
C GLY A 55 -3.23 27.89 2.41
N TRP A 56 -3.20 26.82 3.21
CA TRP A 56 -4.01 26.71 4.42
C TRP A 56 -3.59 27.73 5.49
N ASP A 57 -4.57 28.26 6.21
CA ASP A 57 -4.31 29.15 7.34
C ASP A 57 -3.60 28.39 8.48
N SER A 58 -2.46 28.92 8.93
CA SER A 58 -1.62 28.28 9.94
C SER A 58 -2.28 28.23 11.31
N LYS A 59 -3.13 29.20 11.67
CA LYS A 59 -3.85 29.18 12.94
C LYS A 59 -4.91 28.08 12.94
N LEU A 60 -5.62 27.91 11.83
CA LEU A 60 -6.57 26.83 11.66
C LEU A 60 -5.89 25.46 11.74
N LEU A 61 -4.78 25.26 11.02
CA LEU A 61 -4.04 23.99 11.05
C LEU A 61 -3.53 23.66 12.46
N ASN A 62 -2.98 24.62 13.19
CA ASN A 62 -2.52 24.40 14.56
C ASN A 62 -3.66 23.99 15.48
N ARG A 63 -4.83 24.59 15.33
CA ARG A 63 -6.00 24.30 16.16
C ARG A 63 -6.66 22.96 15.82
N LEU A 64 -6.69 22.58 14.54
CA LEU A 64 -7.12 21.25 14.12
C LEU A 64 -6.11 20.16 14.52
N GLY A 65 -4.83 20.51 14.64
CA GLY A 65 -3.74 19.62 15.01
C GLY A 65 -3.49 19.47 16.51
N GLU A 66 -4.30 20.10 17.39
CA GLU A 66 -4.11 20.00 18.85
C GLU A 66 -4.16 18.56 19.35
N ILE A 67 -5.08 17.76 18.79
CA ILE A 67 -5.19 16.33 19.03
C ILE A 67 -5.24 15.64 17.67
N TRP A 68 -4.26 14.78 17.42
CA TRP A 68 -4.19 14.00 16.19
C TRP A 68 -3.94 12.54 16.49
N VAL A 69 -4.45 11.67 15.62
CA VAL A 69 -4.24 10.22 15.69
C VAL A 69 -3.61 9.79 14.38
N ALA A 70 -2.40 9.25 14.46
CA ALA A 70 -1.72 8.67 13.31
C ALA A 70 -2.43 7.39 12.90
N MET A 71 -2.73 7.24 11.61
CA MET A 71 -3.10 5.92 11.08
C MET A 71 -1.82 5.06 10.98
N PRO A 72 -1.79 3.85 11.56
CA PRO A 72 -0.65 2.96 11.41
C PRO A 72 -0.51 2.51 9.95
N SER A 73 0.70 2.15 9.53
CA SER A 73 0.92 1.57 8.20
C SER A 73 0.43 0.12 8.16
N LEU A 74 -0.23 -0.28 7.06
CA LEU A 74 -0.70 -1.64 6.87
C LEU A 74 0.45 -2.67 6.89
N ALA A 75 1.62 -2.28 6.38
CA ALA A 75 2.83 -3.11 6.32
C ALA A 75 3.22 -3.70 7.68
N GLY A 76 3.01 -2.95 8.78
CA GLY A 76 3.37 -3.37 10.13
C GLY A 76 2.42 -4.39 10.76
N HIS A 77 1.22 -4.59 10.19
CA HIS A 77 0.09 -5.26 10.86
C HIS A 77 -0.45 -6.47 10.08
N GLY A 78 0.45 -7.21 9.43
CA GLY A 78 0.08 -8.39 8.62
C GLY A 78 -0.63 -9.49 9.42
N ASP A 79 -0.29 -9.68 10.70
CA ASP A 79 -0.82 -10.75 11.55
C ASP A 79 -2.25 -10.49 12.01
N GLU A 80 -2.66 -9.22 12.07
CA GLU A 80 -3.99 -8.75 12.45
C GLU A 80 -4.96 -8.72 11.25
N LEU A 81 -4.44 -8.73 10.01
CA LEU A 81 -5.27 -8.66 8.80
C LEU A 81 -6.36 -9.73 8.69
N PRO A 82 -6.14 -11.00 9.06
CA PRO A 82 -7.19 -12.01 9.01
C PRO A 82 -8.42 -11.66 9.84
N GLU A 83 -8.20 -11.11 11.04
CA GLU A 83 -9.28 -10.72 11.95
C GLU A 83 -10.00 -9.48 11.41
N ILE A 84 -9.24 -8.47 11.00
CA ILE A 84 -9.78 -7.23 10.42
C ILE A 84 -10.58 -7.53 9.15
N ALA A 85 -10.08 -8.38 8.26
CA ALA A 85 -10.76 -8.77 7.03
C ALA A 85 -12.09 -9.50 7.32
N SER A 86 -12.12 -10.35 8.34
CA SER A 86 -13.34 -11.06 8.76
C SER A 86 -14.38 -10.09 9.33
N LEU A 87 -13.95 -9.10 10.12
CA LEU A 87 -14.82 -8.03 10.63
C LEU A 87 -15.36 -7.16 9.51
N LEU A 88 -14.52 -6.75 8.55
CA LEU A 88 -14.92 -5.98 7.38
C LEU A 88 -15.97 -6.72 6.54
N LEU A 89 -15.73 -8.01 6.27
CA LEU A 89 -16.67 -8.84 5.53
C LEU A 89 -18.03 -8.92 6.24
N THR A 90 -18.02 -9.17 7.56
CA THR A 90 -19.24 -9.22 8.37
C THR A 90 -20.00 -7.90 8.29
N ASN A 91 -19.32 -6.77 8.45
CA ASN A 91 -19.94 -5.45 8.35
C ASN A 91 -20.50 -5.17 6.93
N PHE A 92 -19.86 -5.63 5.85
CA PHE A 92 -20.41 -5.49 4.50
C PHE A 92 -21.70 -6.31 4.31
N VAL A 93 -21.73 -7.52 4.87
CA VAL A 93 -22.90 -8.40 4.83
C VAL A 93 -24.06 -7.79 5.62
N GLU A 94 -23.80 -7.30 6.85
CA GLU A 94 -24.81 -6.67 7.70
C GLU A 94 -25.41 -5.40 7.09
N ARG A 95 -24.62 -4.64 6.33
CA ARG A 95 -25.08 -3.47 5.58
C ARG A 95 -25.82 -3.82 4.28
N GLY A 96 -25.83 -5.10 3.89
CA GLY A 96 -26.41 -5.55 2.63
C GLY A 96 -25.63 -5.11 1.39
N GLU A 97 -24.36 -4.73 1.54
CA GLU A 97 -23.52 -4.29 0.42
C GLU A 97 -23.00 -5.47 -0.42
N VAL A 98 -22.92 -6.66 0.17
CA VAL A 98 -22.41 -7.88 -0.45
C VAL A 98 -23.23 -9.10 -0.02
N PRO A 99 -23.25 -10.20 -0.79
CA PRO A 99 -23.88 -11.46 -0.38
C PRO A 99 -23.23 -12.03 0.88
N VAL A 100 -23.94 -12.91 1.60
CA VAL A 100 -23.38 -13.65 2.74
C VAL A 100 -22.24 -14.53 2.23
N ARG A 101 -21.02 -14.27 2.71
CA ARG A 101 -19.81 -15.03 2.38
C ARG A 101 -18.98 -15.30 3.64
N ARG A 102 -18.09 -16.29 3.57
CA ARG A 102 -17.07 -16.58 4.59
C ARG A 102 -15.69 -16.68 3.97
N LEU A 103 -14.66 -16.25 4.69
CA LEU A 103 -13.27 -16.45 4.28
C LEU A 103 -12.79 -17.82 4.76
N SER A 104 -12.25 -18.62 3.86
CA SER A 104 -11.56 -19.87 4.24
C SER A 104 -10.29 -19.58 5.05
N SER A 105 -9.82 -20.57 5.82
CA SER A 105 -8.54 -20.47 6.54
C SER A 105 -7.36 -20.23 5.59
N ALA A 106 -7.40 -20.80 4.39
CA ALA A 106 -6.41 -20.59 3.35
C ALA A 106 -6.42 -19.13 2.85
N ALA A 107 -7.60 -18.55 2.56
CA ALA A 107 -7.73 -17.15 2.16
C ALA A 107 -7.20 -16.19 3.23
N LEU A 108 -7.55 -16.44 4.50
CA LEU A 108 -7.05 -15.66 5.63
C LEU A 108 -5.53 -15.73 5.77
N ASN A 109 -4.94 -16.92 5.58
CA ASN A 109 -3.49 -17.07 5.59
C ASN A 109 -2.84 -16.35 4.40
N SER A 110 -3.44 -16.40 3.21
CA SER A 110 -2.99 -15.63 2.06
C SER A 110 -2.96 -14.14 2.39
N LEU A 111 -4.05 -13.58 2.93
CA LEU A 111 -4.12 -12.18 3.34
C LEU A 111 -3.02 -11.80 4.34
N ARG A 112 -2.66 -12.67 5.28
CA ARG A 112 -1.55 -12.44 6.21
C ARG A 112 -0.19 -12.33 5.51
N THR A 113 0.07 -13.25 4.58
CA THR A 113 1.38 -13.40 3.92
C THR A 113 1.58 -12.54 2.68
N LEU A 114 0.53 -11.86 2.21
CA LEU A 114 0.61 -10.93 1.09
C LEU A 114 1.67 -9.84 1.35
N SER A 115 2.21 -9.33 0.26
CA SER A 115 3.30 -8.35 0.15
C SER A 115 2.95 -6.93 0.67
N TRP A 116 2.04 -6.81 1.64
CA TRP A 116 1.72 -5.53 2.30
C TRP A 116 2.96 -4.86 2.87
N LYS A 117 3.93 -5.68 3.33
CA LYS A 117 5.23 -5.25 3.89
C LYS A 117 6.18 -4.64 2.87
N SER A 118 6.12 -5.07 1.61
CA SER A 118 7.10 -4.69 0.59
C SER A 118 6.63 -3.55 -0.30
N SER A 119 5.34 -3.22 -0.28
CA SER A 119 4.77 -2.11 -1.05
C SER A 119 4.43 -0.95 -0.10
N PRO A 120 5.25 0.12 -0.04
CA PRO A 120 5.01 1.30 0.80
C PRO A 120 3.67 1.99 0.52
N GLU A 121 3.09 1.73 -0.66
CA GLU A 121 1.80 2.25 -1.10
C GLU A 121 0.60 1.45 -0.58
N SER A 122 0.83 0.30 0.08
CA SER A 122 -0.24 -0.51 0.65
C SER A 122 -0.96 0.22 1.77
N SER A 123 -2.21 0.58 1.51
CA SER A 123 -3.06 1.36 2.39
C SER A 123 -4.21 0.51 2.95
N TRP A 124 -4.79 0.95 4.07
CA TRP A 124 -6.02 0.33 4.61
C TRP A 124 -7.18 0.35 3.61
N ASN A 125 -7.20 1.31 2.67
CA ASN A 125 -8.19 1.35 1.60
C ASN A 125 -8.04 0.18 0.63
N ASP A 126 -6.81 -0.30 0.40
CA ASP A 126 -6.55 -1.45 -0.48
C ASP A 126 -7.09 -2.73 0.14
N LEU A 127 -6.88 -2.94 1.44
CA LEU A 127 -7.49 -4.06 2.18
C LEU A 127 -9.02 -3.98 2.12
N TYR A 128 -9.58 -2.80 2.38
CA TYR A 128 -11.03 -2.58 2.33
C TYR A 128 -11.62 -2.91 0.95
N ALA A 129 -10.99 -2.41 -0.12
CA ALA A 129 -11.38 -2.69 -1.49
C ALA A 129 -11.21 -4.17 -1.86
N LEU A 130 -10.12 -4.81 -1.43
CA LEU A 130 -9.85 -6.23 -1.66
C LEU A 130 -10.93 -7.10 -1.04
N VAL A 131 -11.24 -6.94 0.25
CA VAL A 131 -12.26 -7.73 0.95
C VAL A 131 -13.63 -7.54 0.28
N ARG A 132 -13.97 -6.31 -0.09
CA ARG A 132 -15.22 -6.02 -0.81
C ARG A 132 -15.26 -6.72 -2.17
N ASN A 133 -14.20 -6.62 -2.95
CA ASN A 133 -14.10 -7.25 -4.27
C ASN A 133 -14.16 -8.77 -4.16
N LEU A 134 -13.51 -9.39 -3.17
CA LEU A 134 -13.61 -10.82 -2.91
C LEU A 134 -15.06 -11.25 -2.62
N ALA A 135 -15.78 -10.49 -1.80
CA ALA A 135 -17.17 -10.79 -1.47
C ALA A 135 -18.12 -10.69 -2.68
N ILE A 136 -17.88 -9.73 -3.58
CA ILE A 136 -18.70 -9.50 -4.78
C ILE A 136 -18.35 -10.49 -5.90
N THR A 137 -17.07 -10.79 -6.10
CA THR A 137 -16.57 -11.54 -7.27
C THR A 137 -16.35 -13.03 -7.02
N SER A 138 -16.44 -13.48 -5.77
CA SER A 138 -16.44 -14.91 -5.44
C SER A 138 -17.68 -15.57 -6.03
N LEU A 139 -17.49 -16.74 -6.62
CA LEU A 139 -18.58 -17.54 -7.18
C LEU A 139 -19.26 -18.36 -6.07
N GLU A 140 -18.48 -18.81 -5.09
CA GLU A 140 -18.92 -19.68 -4.01
C GLU A 140 -19.13 -18.92 -2.69
N GLU A 141 -19.94 -19.46 -1.79
CA GLU A 141 -20.19 -18.86 -0.47
C GLU A 141 -18.90 -18.74 0.37
N GLU A 142 -17.95 -19.67 0.16
CA GLU A 142 -16.64 -19.65 0.79
C GLU A 142 -15.60 -19.06 -0.17
N ILE A 143 -14.92 -18.00 0.27
CA ILE A 143 -13.85 -17.33 -0.45
C ILE A 143 -12.55 -18.10 -0.20
N SER A 144 -11.96 -18.61 -1.28
CA SER A 144 -10.75 -19.42 -1.27
C SER A 144 -9.47 -18.59 -1.37
N SER A 145 -8.30 -19.20 -1.16
CA SER A 145 -7.01 -18.55 -1.46
C SER A 145 -6.86 -18.18 -2.93
N ASP A 146 -7.49 -18.96 -3.82
CA ASP A 146 -7.43 -18.73 -5.27
C ASP A 146 -8.21 -17.47 -5.66
N ASP A 147 -9.31 -17.17 -4.96
CA ASP A 147 -10.02 -15.91 -5.11
C ASP A 147 -9.15 -14.72 -4.71
N VAL A 148 -8.40 -14.83 -3.60
CA VAL A 148 -7.46 -13.80 -3.16
C VAL A 148 -6.39 -13.55 -4.22
N ALA A 149 -5.81 -14.62 -4.76
CA ALA A 149 -4.80 -14.53 -5.82
C ALA A 149 -5.35 -13.93 -7.12
N ARG A 150 -6.63 -14.18 -7.44
CA ARG A 150 -7.31 -13.67 -8.64
C ARG A 150 -7.64 -12.19 -8.55
N VAL A 151 -8.07 -11.70 -7.40
CA VAL A 151 -8.51 -10.30 -7.21
C VAL A 151 -7.34 -9.35 -7.01
N MET A 152 -6.24 -9.82 -6.42
CA MET A 152 -5.05 -9.00 -6.27
C MET A 152 -4.37 -8.76 -7.62
N PRO A 153 -4.11 -7.51 -8.03
CA PRO A 153 -3.32 -7.22 -9.22
C PRO A 153 -1.93 -7.86 -9.11
N ALA A 154 -1.46 -8.49 -10.18
CA ALA A 154 -0.13 -9.09 -10.32
C ALA A 154 1.04 -8.09 -10.17
N GLU A 155 0.76 -6.80 -9.93
CA GLU A 155 1.76 -5.80 -9.59
C GLU A 155 2.10 -5.79 -8.09
N ILE A 156 1.21 -6.28 -7.21
CA ILE A 156 1.47 -6.49 -5.77
C ILE A 156 1.84 -7.96 -5.50
N ALA A 157 1.22 -8.88 -6.25
CA ALA A 157 1.72 -10.25 -6.40
C ALA A 157 2.83 -10.24 -7.45
N GLY A 158 3.94 -9.57 -7.13
CA GLY A 158 5.08 -9.49 -8.04
C GLY A 158 5.40 -10.85 -8.63
N SER A 159 5.97 -10.83 -9.84
CA SER A 159 6.91 -11.89 -10.23
C SER A 159 7.64 -12.38 -8.97
N PRO A 160 7.81 -13.69 -8.75
CA PRO A 160 8.14 -14.29 -7.43
C PRO A 160 9.48 -13.86 -6.79
N GLU A 161 10.11 -12.80 -7.27
CA GLU A 161 11.38 -12.22 -6.84
C GLU A 161 11.36 -10.68 -6.90
N GLY A 162 10.34 -10.04 -6.33
CA GLY A 162 10.44 -8.64 -5.93
C GLY A 162 11.40 -8.52 -4.75
N HIS A 163 12.72 -8.58 -5.00
CA HIS A 163 13.69 -8.40 -3.93
C HIS A 163 13.54 -7.00 -3.33
N SER A 164 13.08 -6.93 -2.08
CA SER A 164 13.07 -5.68 -1.33
C SER A 164 14.49 -5.12 -1.30
N LEU A 165 14.66 -3.87 -1.73
CA LEU A 165 15.95 -3.17 -1.70
C LEU A 165 16.26 -2.60 -0.31
N LEU A 166 15.29 -2.60 0.62
CA LEU A 166 15.43 -2.05 1.97
C LEU A 166 16.58 -2.70 2.77
N PRO A 167 16.78 -4.03 2.76
CA PRO A 167 17.88 -4.68 3.48
C PRO A 167 19.28 -4.34 2.93
N LEU A 168 19.39 -3.76 1.73
CA LEU A 168 20.68 -3.34 1.17
C LEU A 168 21.27 -2.13 1.91
N PHE A 169 20.42 -1.30 2.52
CA PHE A 169 20.86 -0.10 3.25
C PHE A 169 21.51 -0.44 4.60
N ASP A 170 21.28 -1.65 5.12
CA ASP A 170 21.88 -2.14 6.36
C ASP A 170 23.25 -2.81 6.13
N GLN A 171 23.70 -2.91 4.87
CA GLN A 171 24.97 -3.54 4.49
C GLN A 171 26.03 -2.51 4.13
N PRO A 172 27.34 -2.85 4.26
CA PRO A 172 28.42 -2.03 3.72
C PRO A 172 28.19 -1.75 2.22
N LEU A 173 28.47 -0.51 1.78
CA LEU A 173 28.19 -0.06 0.40
C LEU A 173 28.70 -1.01 -0.69
N ARG A 174 29.83 -1.69 -0.45
CA ARG A 174 30.37 -2.67 -1.39
C ARG A 174 29.45 -3.89 -1.54
N GLU A 175 28.97 -4.44 -0.44
CA GLU A 175 28.10 -5.62 -0.40
C GLU A 175 26.71 -5.28 -0.95
N ALA A 176 26.19 -4.11 -0.58
CA ALA A 176 24.93 -3.58 -1.10
C ALA A 176 24.96 -3.43 -2.64
N ARG A 177 26.08 -2.94 -3.19
CA ARG A 177 26.30 -2.83 -4.64
C ARG A 177 26.37 -4.19 -5.31
N ASP A 178 27.15 -5.13 -4.76
CA ASP A 178 27.29 -6.47 -5.32
C ASP A 178 25.93 -7.21 -5.30
N ALA A 179 25.15 -7.07 -4.23
CA ALA A 179 23.80 -7.63 -4.12
C ALA A 179 22.82 -6.99 -5.12
N PHE A 180 22.83 -5.67 -5.27
CA PHE A 180 22.02 -4.99 -6.29
C PHE A 180 22.38 -5.45 -7.71
N GLU A 181 23.67 -5.47 -8.04
CA GLU A 181 24.14 -5.89 -9.36
C GLU A 181 23.76 -7.35 -9.64
N LYS A 182 23.84 -8.22 -8.63
CA LYS A 182 23.39 -9.62 -8.76
C LYS A 182 21.92 -9.70 -9.17
N MET A 183 21.05 -9.01 -8.43
CA MET A 183 19.61 -8.98 -8.70
C MET A 183 19.29 -8.38 -10.08
N TYR A 184 19.97 -7.29 -10.44
CA TYR A 184 19.83 -6.64 -11.74
C TYR A 184 20.18 -7.60 -12.88
N PHE A 185 21.30 -8.32 -12.78
CA PHE A 185 21.71 -9.26 -13.81
C PHE A 185 20.82 -10.50 -13.87
N GLU A 186 20.41 -11.07 -12.72
CA GLU A 186 19.50 -12.22 -12.69
C GLU A 186 18.15 -11.90 -13.33
N HIS A 187 17.60 -10.72 -13.02
CA HIS A 187 16.35 -10.23 -13.61
C HIS A 187 16.45 -10.11 -15.13
N HIS A 188 17.47 -9.41 -15.64
CA HIS A 188 17.60 -9.20 -17.08
C HIS A 188 18.07 -10.43 -17.84
N LEU A 189 18.85 -11.31 -17.22
CA LEU A 189 19.23 -12.60 -17.80
C LEU A 189 18.00 -13.49 -18.02
N ARG A 190 17.04 -13.46 -17.09
CA ARG A 190 15.75 -14.16 -17.21
C ARG A 190 14.89 -13.57 -18.33
N LEU A 191 14.74 -12.24 -18.37
CA LEU A 191 13.95 -11.55 -19.40
C LEU A 191 14.49 -11.80 -20.82
N GLU A 192 15.81 -11.83 -20.98
CA GLU A 192 16.47 -12.02 -22.28
C GLU A 192 16.73 -13.49 -22.61
N GLY A 193 16.20 -14.43 -21.82
CA GLY A 193 16.33 -15.88 -22.06
C GLY A 193 17.78 -16.37 -22.11
N GLY A 194 18.66 -15.77 -21.31
CA GLY A 194 20.09 -16.10 -21.30
C GLY A 194 20.91 -15.48 -22.45
N ASN A 195 20.33 -14.57 -23.25
CA ASN A 195 21.07 -13.91 -24.33
C ASN A 195 22.08 -12.87 -23.80
N MET A 196 23.35 -13.26 -23.79
CA MET A 196 24.43 -12.45 -23.23
C MET A 196 24.75 -11.19 -24.03
N THR A 197 24.51 -11.19 -25.35
CA THR A 197 24.74 -10.00 -26.18
C THR A 197 23.75 -8.90 -25.81
N LYS A 198 22.46 -9.26 -25.70
CA LYS A 198 21.42 -8.31 -25.30
C LYS A 198 21.61 -7.81 -23.87
N LEU A 199 22.08 -8.67 -22.97
CA LEU A 199 22.39 -8.28 -21.59
C LEU A 199 23.58 -7.30 -21.52
N ALA A 200 24.62 -7.52 -22.34
CA ALA A 200 25.76 -6.61 -22.46
C ALA A 200 25.33 -5.24 -23.00
N ASP A 201 24.55 -5.23 -24.07
CA ASP A 201 24.05 -3.99 -24.69
C ASP A 201 23.18 -3.18 -23.70
N ARG A 202 22.29 -3.87 -22.96
CA ARG A 202 21.42 -3.22 -21.97
C ARG A 202 22.15 -2.74 -20.72
N SER A 203 23.12 -3.51 -20.22
CA SER A 203 23.90 -3.11 -19.04
C SER A 203 25.02 -2.11 -19.37
N GLY A 204 25.27 -1.83 -20.65
CA GLY A 204 26.36 -0.96 -21.09
C GLY A 204 27.75 -1.53 -20.79
N LEU A 205 27.83 -2.83 -20.47
CA LEU A 205 29.08 -3.51 -20.15
C LEU A 205 29.54 -4.30 -21.36
N GLU A 206 30.84 -4.24 -21.63
CA GLU A 206 31.43 -5.17 -22.59
C GLU A 206 31.25 -6.62 -22.15
N ARG A 207 31.02 -7.52 -23.11
CA ARG A 207 30.75 -8.94 -22.87
C ARG A 207 31.79 -9.59 -21.96
N THR A 208 33.08 -9.33 -22.18
CA THR A 208 34.17 -9.88 -21.38
C THR A 208 34.09 -9.41 -19.91
N HIS A 209 33.71 -8.16 -19.68
CA HIS A 209 33.54 -7.60 -18.34
C HIS A 209 32.28 -8.15 -17.66
N LEU A 210 31.20 -8.32 -18.42
CA LEU A 210 29.96 -8.91 -17.95
C LEU A 210 30.18 -10.35 -17.46
N TYR A 211 30.87 -11.21 -18.22
CA TYR A 211 31.17 -12.58 -17.77
C TYR A 211 31.98 -12.62 -16.48
N ARG A 212 33.00 -11.76 -16.35
CA ARG A 212 33.79 -11.66 -15.11
C ARG A 212 32.92 -11.23 -13.94
N LYS A 213 32.01 -10.27 -14.16
CA LYS A 213 31.11 -9.73 -13.15
C LYS A 213 30.09 -10.78 -12.70
N LEU A 214 29.45 -11.51 -13.62
CA LEU A 214 28.51 -12.59 -13.29
C LEU A 214 29.16 -13.70 -12.47
N LYS A 215 30.42 -14.06 -12.80
CA LYS A 215 31.19 -15.05 -12.04
C LYS A 215 31.54 -14.57 -10.63
N GLN A 216 31.87 -13.28 -10.47
CA GLN A 216 32.17 -12.69 -9.17
C GLN A 216 30.92 -12.64 -8.26
N LEU A 217 29.74 -12.44 -8.85
CA LEU A 217 28.46 -12.33 -8.13
C LEU A 217 27.75 -13.68 -7.92
N ASP A 218 28.37 -14.80 -8.35
CA ASP A 218 27.80 -16.14 -8.31
C ASP A 218 26.40 -16.24 -8.98
N VAL A 219 26.24 -15.56 -10.12
CA VAL A 219 25.01 -15.62 -10.92
C VAL A 219 25.04 -16.86 -11.80
N LYS A 220 24.08 -17.77 -11.60
CA LYS A 220 23.99 -19.01 -12.38
C LYS A 220 23.43 -18.71 -13.76
N LEU A 221 24.27 -18.86 -14.79
CA LEU A 221 23.84 -18.92 -16.17
C LEU A 221 23.05 -20.22 -16.35
N GLY A 222 21.73 -20.13 -16.50
CA GLY A 222 20.89 -21.29 -16.82
C GLY A 222 21.48 -22.02 -18.03
N LYS A 223 21.73 -23.32 -17.91
CA LYS A 223 22.21 -24.15 -19.02
C LYS A 223 21.21 -24.02 -20.17
N ARG A 224 21.68 -23.60 -21.35
CA ARG A 224 20.97 -23.92 -22.58
C ARG A 224 20.88 -25.45 -22.66
N SER A 225 19.66 -25.97 -22.70
CA SER A 225 19.39 -27.24 -23.37
C SER A 225 19.79 -27.03 -24.83
N ASP A 226 20.99 -27.51 -25.18
CA ASP A 226 21.37 -27.74 -26.56
C ASP A 226 20.54 -28.93 -27.06
N GLU A 227 19.56 -28.64 -27.91
CA GLU A 227 19.16 -29.48 -29.03
C GLU A 227 19.58 -28.78 -30.32
#